data_AF-A0AAX3U6I4-F1
#
_entry.id   AF-A0AAX3U6I4-F1
#
_cell.length_a   1.000
_cell.length_b   1.000
_cell.length_c   1.000
_cell.angle_alpha   90.00
_cell.angle_beta   90.00
_cell.angle_gamma   90.00
#
_symmetry.space_group_name_H-M   'P 1'
#
loop_
_entity.id
_entity.type
_entity.pdbx_description
1 polymer ?
#
loop_
_entity_poly.entity_id
_entity_poly.type
_entity_poly.pdbx_seq_one_letter_code
_entity_poly.pdbx_strand_id
1 'polypeptide(L)'
;MELILADISDLRPTMESLYLFTGSGALLLALISIIKYKKSLVKSLLSALFVFSAAMYISYLHIDEWYYFNIKNNEVQLSFKTGSARYIDKNDIVSVTSRSQRGGACIIYLRTEDIKYSSIQINKDLCKDYVLKIKSALPK
;
A
#
# COMPACT_ATOMS: atom_id res chain seq x y z
N MET A 1 -2.91 22.69 -3.87
CA MET A 1 -3.86 22.07 -4.83
C MET A 1 -3.79 20.58 -4.60
N GLU A 2 -4.92 19.96 -4.31
CA GLU A 2 -5.03 18.56 -3.90
C GLU A 2 -5.05 17.67 -5.16
N LEU A 3 -4.12 16.70 -5.32
CA LEU A 3 -4.08 15.80 -6.48
C LEU A 3 -4.13 14.32 -6.11
N ILE A 4 -5.17 13.66 -6.61
CA ILE A 4 -5.41 12.22 -6.46
C ILE A 4 -4.68 11.50 -7.58
N LEU A 5 -3.79 10.56 -7.23
CA LEU A 5 -2.91 9.86 -8.19
C LEU A 5 -3.41 8.44 -8.52
N ALA A 6 -4.46 7.95 -7.87
CA ALA A 6 -4.88 6.56 -7.97
C ALA A 6 -6.24 6.38 -8.68
N ASP A 7 -6.27 5.41 -9.60
CA ASP A 7 -7.48 4.89 -10.26
C ASP A 7 -7.81 3.47 -9.73
N ILE A 8 -7.56 3.24 -8.42
CA ILE A 8 -7.66 1.92 -7.78
C ILE A 8 -8.46 2.04 -6.48
N SER A 9 -9.72 2.42 -6.62
CA SER A 9 -10.71 2.28 -5.56
C SER A 9 -11.12 0.81 -5.33
N ASP A 10 -10.82 -0.11 -6.25
CA ASP A 10 -11.52 -1.40 -6.30
C ASP A 10 -10.78 -2.65 -5.78
N LEU A 11 -9.44 -2.73 -5.84
CA LEU A 11 -8.78 -4.01 -5.53
C LEU A 11 -8.46 -4.22 -4.04
N ARG A 12 -8.16 -3.16 -3.29
CA ARG A 12 -7.72 -3.30 -1.89
C ARG A 12 -8.84 -3.51 -0.87
N PRO A 13 -9.95 -2.77 -0.86
CA PRO A 13 -11.09 -3.14 -0.01
C PRO A 13 -11.57 -4.56 -0.34
N THR A 14 -11.46 -4.97 -1.60
CA THR A 14 -11.74 -6.35 -2.03
C THR A 14 -10.74 -7.34 -1.45
N MET A 15 -9.42 -7.07 -1.44
CA MET A 15 -8.43 -7.96 -0.84
C MET A 15 -8.51 -7.99 0.70
N GLU A 16 -8.66 -6.83 1.36
CA GLU A 16 -8.84 -6.74 2.82
C GLU A 16 -10.13 -7.44 3.27
N SER A 17 -11.22 -7.29 2.51
CA SER A 17 -12.46 -8.04 2.76
C SER A 17 -12.29 -9.53 2.46
N LEU A 18 -11.57 -9.93 1.41
CA LEU A 18 -11.24 -11.33 1.14
C LEU A 18 -10.43 -11.94 2.29
N TYR A 19 -9.46 -11.20 2.82
CA TYR A 19 -8.63 -11.65 3.94
C TYR A 19 -9.42 -11.72 5.24
N LEU A 20 -10.25 -10.72 5.54
CA LEU A 20 -11.14 -10.77 6.70
C LEU A 20 -12.12 -11.93 6.60
N PHE A 21 -12.71 -12.16 5.42
CA PHE A 21 -13.67 -13.24 5.17
C PHE A 21 -13.02 -14.62 5.31
N THR A 22 -11.86 -14.83 4.70
CA THR A 22 -11.13 -16.11 4.79
C THR A 22 -10.59 -16.37 6.19
N GLY A 23 -10.06 -15.35 6.88
CA GLY A 23 -9.59 -15.45 8.26
C GLY A 23 -10.71 -15.75 9.25
N SER A 24 -11.85 -15.06 9.15
CA SER A 24 -13.02 -15.31 10.00
C SER A 24 -13.66 -16.67 9.72
N GLY A 25 -13.73 -17.10 8.46
CA GLY A 25 -14.17 -18.46 8.08
C GLY A 25 -13.29 -19.57 8.67
N ALA A 26 -11.97 -19.39 8.63
CA ALA A 26 -11.03 -20.35 9.24
C ALA A 26 -11.20 -20.41 10.77
N LEU A 27 -11.45 -19.29 11.43
CA LEU A 27 -11.66 -19.22 12.88
C LEU A 27 -12.97 -19.90 13.31
N LEU A 28 -14.04 -19.75 12.52
CA LEU A 28 -15.32 -20.44 12.72
C LEU A 28 -15.18 -21.96 12.58
N LEU A 29 -14.46 -22.42 11.54
CA LEU A 29 -14.15 -23.83 11.35
C LEU A 29 -13.28 -24.39 12.48
N ALA A 30 -12.38 -23.57 13.04
CA ALA A 30 -11.59 -23.93 14.20
C ALA A 30 -12.46 -24.17 15.43
N LEU A 31 -13.38 -23.24 15.73
CA LEU A 31 -14.31 -23.34 16.86
C LEU A 31 -15.22 -24.57 16.76
N ILE A 32 -15.82 -24.82 15.58
CA ILE A 32 -16.65 -26.00 15.33
C ILE A 32 -15.82 -27.29 15.49
N SER A 33 -14.58 -27.29 14.97
CA SER A 33 -13.68 -28.44 15.09
C SER A 33 -13.23 -28.70 16.52
N ILE A 34 -13.07 -27.66 17.36
CA ILE A 34 -12.75 -27.81 18.79
C ILE A 34 -13.89 -28.51 19.53
N ILE A 35 -15.14 -28.16 19.21
CA ILE A 35 -16.34 -28.71 19.87
C ILE A 35 -16.60 -30.16 19.42
N LYS A 36 -16.31 -30.49 18.15
CA LYS A 36 -16.75 -31.76 17.54
C LYS A 36 -15.64 -32.78 17.27
N TYR A 37 -14.36 -32.38 17.15
CA TYR A 37 -13.25 -33.25 16.70
C TYR A 37 -11.97 -33.12 17.56
N LYS A 38 -11.16 -34.20 17.58
CA LYS A 38 -9.94 -34.33 18.42
C LYS A 38 -8.93 -33.19 18.24
N LYS A 39 -8.17 -32.90 19.32
CA LYS A 39 -7.06 -31.91 19.47
C LYS A 39 -6.09 -31.76 18.28
N SER A 40 -5.97 -32.74 17.39
CA SER A 40 -5.10 -32.69 16.21
C SER A 40 -5.56 -31.66 15.16
N LEU A 41 -6.87 -31.51 14.96
CA LEU A 41 -7.44 -30.57 13.97
C LEU A 41 -7.21 -29.11 14.39
N VAL A 42 -7.29 -28.86 15.70
CA VAL A 42 -7.06 -27.55 16.32
C VAL A 42 -5.64 -27.05 16.07
N LYS A 43 -4.64 -27.95 16.12
CA LYS A 43 -3.23 -27.59 15.84
C LYS A 43 -3.01 -27.15 14.40
N SER A 44 -3.61 -27.84 13.42
CA SER A 44 -3.52 -27.44 12.00
C SER A 44 -4.26 -26.13 11.70
N LEU A 45 -5.37 -25.87 12.39
CA LEU A 45 -6.09 -24.61 12.25
C LEU A 45 -5.31 -23.43 12.86
N LEU A 46 -4.68 -23.62 14.02
CA LEU A 46 -3.80 -22.62 14.63
C LEU A 46 -2.57 -22.33 13.78
N SER A 47 -1.95 -23.34 13.16
CA SER A 47 -0.82 -23.11 12.26
C SER A 47 -1.23 -22.35 11.00
N ALA A 48 -2.40 -22.66 10.42
CA ALA A 48 -2.95 -21.91 9.30
C ALA A 48 -3.22 -20.45 9.66
N LEU A 49 -3.83 -20.18 10.82
CA LEU A 49 -4.06 -18.83 11.35
C LEU A 49 -2.76 -18.05 11.57
N PHE A 50 -1.72 -18.71 12.05
CA PHE A 50 -0.41 -18.10 12.25
C PHE A 50 0.25 -17.71 10.92
N VAL A 51 0.28 -18.61 9.94
CA VAL A 51 0.81 -18.33 8.60
C VAL A 51 0.05 -17.18 7.95
N PHE A 52 -1.28 -17.16 8.12
CA PHE A 52 -2.13 -16.10 7.61
C PHE A 52 -1.85 -14.74 8.26
N SER A 53 -1.70 -14.71 9.58
CA SER A 53 -1.36 -13.49 10.33
C SER A 53 0.03 -12.96 9.95
N ALA A 54 0.99 -13.85 9.74
CA ALA A 54 2.32 -13.48 9.26
C ALA A 54 2.27 -12.90 7.84
N ALA A 55 1.49 -13.50 6.93
CA ALA A 55 1.32 -12.97 5.57
C ALA A 55 0.65 -11.59 5.56
N MET A 56 -0.35 -11.38 6.43
CA MET A 56 -0.99 -10.07 6.66
C MET A 56 0.00 -9.04 7.18
N TYR A 57 0.81 -9.40 8.19
CA TYR A 57 1.81 -8.50 8.76
C TYR A 57 2.91 -8.12 7.76
N ILE A 58 3.41 -9.07 6.97
CA ILE A 58 4.40 -8.79 5.92
C ILE A 58 3.82 -7.85 4.85
N SER A 59 2.57 -8.08 4.46
CA SER A 59 1.85 -7.19 3.53
C SER A 59 1.62 -5.81 4.12
N TYR A 60 1.44 -5.72 5.44
CA TYR A 60 1.32 -4.47 6.17
C TYR A 60 2.65 -3.69 6.25
N LEU A 61 3.78 -4.39 6.39
CA LEU A 61 5.10 -3.76 6.43
C LEU A 61 5.53 -3.15 5.09
N HIS A 62 4.93 -3.55 3.97
CA HIS A 62 5.23 -2.99 2.65
C HIS A 62 4.41 -1.73 2.31
N ILE A 63 3.71 -1.12 3.29
CA ILE A 63 2.83 0.03 3.05
C ILE A 63 3.58 1.37 3.11
N ASP A 64 4.62 1.54 2.29
CA ASP A 64 5.11 2.88 1.91
C ASP A 64 4.47 3.37 0.60
N GLU A 65 3.28 2.83 0.31
CA GLU A 65 2.45 3.18 -0.83
C GLU A 65 1.54 4.38 -0.54
N TRP A 66 1.79 5.49 -1.22
CA TRP A 66 0.97 6.70 -1.15
C TRP A 66 0.05 6.85 -2.37
N TYR A 67 -1.18 7.35 -2.17
CA TYR A 67 -2.23 7.45 -3.22
C TYR A 67 -2.54 8.87 -3.64
N TYR A 68 -2.14 9.81 -2.81
CA TYR A 68 -2.42 11.21 -2.97
C TYR A 68 -1.19 11.98 -2.52
N PHE A 69 -0.94 13.08 -3.21
CA PHE A 69 0.08 14.03 -2.81
C PHE A 69 -0.46 15.45 -2.87
N ASN A 70 0.05 16.29 -1.98
CA ASN A 70 -0.21 17.72 -2.00
C ASN A 70 1.10 18.44 -1.81
N ILE A 71 1.30 19.51 -2.55
CA ILE A 71 2.46 20.36 -2.41
C ILE A 71 1.98 21.65 -1.76
N LYS A 72 2.42 21.88 -0.53
CA LYS A 72 2.11 23.08 0.25
C LYS A 72 3.41 23.72 0.68
N ASN A 73 3.63 24.98 0.30
CA ASN A 73 4.81 25.75 0.69
C ASN A 73 6.12 24.99 0.38
N ASN A 74 6.89 24.63 1.42
CA ASN A 74 8.16 23.92 1.30
C ASN A 74 8.06 22.39 1.48
N GLU A 75 6.84 21.85 1.60
CA GLU A 75 6.63 20.44 1.90
C GLU A 75 5.82 19.72 0.81
N VAL A 76 6.14 18.45 0.62
CA VAL A 76 5.34 17.48 -0.11
C VAL A 76 4.65 16.59 0.91
N GLN A 77 3.34 16.75 1.04
CA GLN A 77 2.49 15.86 1.80
C GLN A 77 2.19 14.64 0.94
N LEU A 78 2.52 13.45 1.44
CA LEU A 78 2.12 12.17 0.89
C LEU A 78 1.05 11.57 1.81
N SER A 79 -0.13 11.31 1.27
CA SER A 79 -1.18 10.58 2.00
C SER A 79 -1.11 9.11 1.62
N PHE A 80 -0.96 8.28 2.63
CA PHE A 80 -0.79 6.84 2.52
C PHE A 80 -2.14 6.15 2.61
N LYS A 81 -2.25 5.01 1.92
CA LYS A 81 -3.47 4.18 1.96
C LYS A 81 -3.88 3.75 3.37
N THR A 82 -2.97 3.80 4.34
CA THR A 82 -3.23 3.53 5.76
C THR A 82 -4.00 4.64 6.48
N GLY A 83 -4.29 5.76 5.81
CA GLY A 83 -4.88 6.95 6.42
C GLY A 83 -3.86 7.86 7.13
N SER A 84 -2.58 7.45 7.15
CA SER A 84 -1.49 8.31 7.63
C SER A 84 -1.08 9.31 6.54
N ALA A 85 -0.59 10.47 6.95
CA ALA A 85 0.09 11.41 6.07
C ALA A 85 1.54 11.56 6.53
N ARG A 86 2.48 11.63 5.58
CA ARG A 86 3.84 12.09 5.85
C ARG A 86 4.11 13.37 5.10
N TYR A 87 4.87 14.24 5.73
CA TYR A 87 5.31 15.51 5.16
C TYR A 87 6.81 15.38 4.93
N ILE A 88 7.24 15.68 3.72
CA ILE A 88 8.64 15.59 3.30
C ILE A 88 9.05 16.99 2.87
N ASP A 89 10.13 17.53 3.42
CA ASP A 89 10.68 18.79 2.94
C ASP A 89 11.16 18.61 1.49
N LYS A 90 10.85 19.57 0.61
CA LYS A 90 11.24 19.51 -0.79
C LYS A 90 12.75 19.38 -0.99
N ASN A 91 13.55 19.95 -0.08
CA ASN A 91 15.00 19.89 -0.13
C ASN A 91 15.53 18.48 0.15
N ASP A 92 14.78 17.66 0.88
CA ASP A 92 15.17 16.29 1.22
C ASP A 92 14.91 15.31 0.07
N ILE A 93 14.23 15.75 -1.00
CA ILE A 93 13.86 14.90 -2.13
C ILE A 93 15.03 14.84 -3.13
N VAL A 94 15.79 13.76 -3.02
CA VAL A 94 16.95 13.48 -3.88
C VAL A 94 16.54 13.17 -5.32
N SER A 95 15.47 12.41 -5.53
CA SER A 95 15.02 12.09 -6.89
C SER A 95 13.56 11.67 -7.00
N VAL A 96 13.00 11.93 -8.18
CA VAL A 96 11.67 11.46 -8.58
C VAL A 96 11.82 10.67 -9.88
N THR A 97 11.45 9.40 -9.85
CA THR A 97 11.52 8.49 -11.00
C THR A 97 10.19 7.80 -11.21
N SER A 98 9.98 7.23 -12.40
CA SER A 98 8.82 6.37 -12.63
C SER A 98 9.23 5.07 -13.32
N ARG A 99 8.44 4.02 -13.09
CA ARG A 99 8.61 2.71 -13.73
C ARG A 99 7.26 2.27 -14.28
N SER A 100 7.20 2.02 -15.59
CA SER A 100 6.05 1.34 -16.19
C SER A 100 6.06 -0.15 -15.82
N GLN A 101 4.90 -0.67 -15.47
CA GLN A 101 4.66 -2.11 -15.25
C GLN A 101 3.98 -2.72 -16.50
N ARG A 102 4.06 -4.05 -16.61
CA ARG A 102 3.26 -4.81 -17.59
C ARG A 102 1.78 -4.64 -17.23
N GLY A 103 0.94 -4.30 -18.21
CA GLY A 103 -0.50 -4.06 -18.01
C GLY A 103 -0.93 -2.58 -18.01
N GLY A 104 -0.09 -1.65 -18.48
CA GLY A 104 -0.48 -0.25 -18.64
C GLY A 104 -0.45 0.59 -17.36
N ALA A 105 0.05 0.03 -16.26
CA ALA A 105 0.27 0.75 -15.01
C ALA A 105 1.68 1.36 -14.93
N CYS A 106 1.84 2.36 -14.07
CA CYS A 106 3.08 3.06 -13.80
C CYS A 106 3.19 3.38 -12.30
N ILE A 107 4.38 3.25 -11.73
CA ILE A 107 4.66 3.59 -10.33
C ILE A 107 5.63 4.76 -10.31
N ILE A 108 5.32 5.80 -9.55
CA ILE A 108 6.20 6.93 -9.29
C ILE A 108 6.95 6.64 -7.98
N TYR A 109 8.26 6.81 -7.99
CA TYR A 109 9.09 6.71 -6.79
C TYR A 109 9.63 8.09 -6.43
N LEU A 110 9.47 8.44 -5.17
CA LEU A 110 10.03 9.63 -4.55
C LEU A 110 11.06 9.16 -3.53
N ARG A 111 12.32 9.53 -3.73
CA ARG A 111 13.44 9.08 -2.90
C ARG A 111 13.98 10.27 -2.11
N THR A 112 14.07 10.09 -0.79
CA THR A 112 14.87 10.92 0.11
C THR A 112 16.22 10.24 0.37
N GLU A 113 17.08 10.85 1.18
CA GLU A 113 18.36 10.23 1.56
C GLU A 113 18.13 8.88 2.26
N ASP A 114 17.16 8.82 3.17
CA ASP A 114 16.92 7.65 4.03
C ASP A 114 15.89 6.66 3.45
N ILE A 115 14.85 7.15 2.76
CA ILE A 115 13.66 6.36 2.45
C ILE A 115 13.24 6.53 1.00
N LYS A 116 12.72 5.44 0.42
CA LYS A 116 12.11 5.44 -0.90
C LYS A 116 10.61 5.20 -0.80
N TYR A 117 9.84 6.23 -1.12
CA TYR A 117 8.39 6.19 -1.18
C TYR A 117 7.92 5.79 -2.58
N SER A 118 6.93 4.93 -2.68
CA SER A 118 6.31 4.53 -3.95
C SER A 118 4.87 4.98 -4.03
N SER A 119 4.46 5.48 -5.18
CA SER A 119 3.05 5.72 -5.47
C SER A 119 2.33 4.41 -5.68
N ILE A 120 1.02 4.48 -5.60
CA ILE A 120 0.17 3.41 -6.07
C ILE A 120 0.14 3.43 -7.59
N GLN A 121 -0.07 2.26 -8.19
CA GLN A 121 -0.17 2.10 -9.64
C GLN A 121 -1.10 3.16 -10.25
N ILE A 122 -0.55 3.90 -11.21
CA ILE A 122 -1.18 4.98 -11.96
C ILE A 122 -1.29 4.55 -13.42
N ASN A 123 -2.31 5.01 -14.14
CA ASN A 123 -2.35 4.85 -15.60
C ASN A 123 -1.07 5.41 -16.25
N LYS A 124 -0.43 4.62 -17.12
CA LYS A 124 0.83 4.95 -17.80
C LYS A 124 0.76 6.29 -18.55
N ASP A 125 -0.37 6.62 -19.14
CA ASP A 125 -0.53 7.86 -19.92
C ASP A 125 -0.45 9.10 -19.04
N LEU A 126 -1.00 9.03 -17.82
CA LEU A 126 -0.97 10.12 -16.85
C LEU A 126 0.35 10.21 -16.07
N CYS A 127 1.14 9.12 -16.06
CA CYS A 127 2.32 9.01 -15.22
C CYS A 127 3.39 10.08 -15.53
N LYS A 128 3.57 10.40 -16.81
CA LYS A 128 4.56 11.40 -17.24
C LYS A 128 4.22 12.79 -16.71
N ASP A 129 2.95 13.18 -16.80
CA ASP A 129 2.48 14.49 -16.38
C ASP A 129 2.62 14.67 -14.87
N TYR A 130 2.30 13.63 -14.10
CA TYR A 130 2.48 13.65 -12.66
C TYR A 130 3.95 13.72 -12.24
N VAL A 131 4.84 12.98 -12.89
CA VAL A 131 6.29 13.07 -12.62
C VAL A 131 6.80 14.49 -12.91
N LEU A 132 6.39 15.08 -14.04
CA LEU A 132 6.79 16.44 -14.40
C LEU A 132 6.27 17.46 -13.39
N LYS A 133 5.03 17.32 -12.92
CA LYS A 133 4.41 18.22 -11.95
C LYS A 133 5.06 18.14 -10.56
N ILE A 134 5.49 16.95 -10.13
CA ILE A 134 6.26 16.81 -8.88
C ILE A 134 7.63 17.47 -9.06
N LYS A 135 8.35 17.15 -10.15
CA LYS A 135 9.68 17.70 -10.41
C LYS A 135 9.70 19.21 -10.54
N SER A 136 8.70 19.82 -11.18
CA SER A 136 8.63 21.28 -11.34
C SER A 136 8.39 22.02 -10.03
N ALA A 137 7.91 21.33 -9.01
CA ALA A 137 7.64 21.91 -7.69
C ALA A 137 8.80 21.73 -6.69
N LEU A 138 9.84 20.97 -7.07
CA LEU A 138 11.07 20.81 -6.30
C LEU A 138 12.05 21.95 -6.62
N PRO A 139 12.89 22.35 -5.65
CA PRO A 139 14.00 23.27 -5.89
C PRO A 139 14.96 22.67 -6.92
N LYS A 140 15.55 23.54 -7.75
CA LYS A 140 16.53 23.16 -8.78
C LYS A 140 17.91 22.90 -8.20
#